data_AF-A0A8T0PYW1-F1
#
_entry.id   AF-A0A8T0PYW1-F1
#
_cell.length_a   1.000
_cell.length_b   1.000
_cell.length_c   1.000
_cell.angle_alpha   90.00
_cell.angle_beta   90.00
_cell.angle_gamma   90.00
#
_symmetry.space_group_name_H-M   'P 1'
#
loop_
_entity.id
_entity.type
_entity.pdbx_description
1 polymer ?
#
loop_
_entity_poly.entity_id
_entity_poly.type
_entity_poly.pdbx_seq_one_letter_code
_entity_poly.pdbx_strand_id
1 'polypeptide(L)'
;MYPEEIVAHGLPFPKLTTIHLHDLPKLRQISEVKMLAPALETIRIRGGFGLRRLPALRGRGPRVKRPAVEMEKDVWEALEWDGLAAGHHPSLFEPPVHSLYYRRRRLLRGTVLR
;
A
#
# COMPACT_ATOMS: atom_id res chain seq x y z
N MET A 1 -15.98 13.11 -12.64
CA MET A 1 -14.80 13.90 -12.24
C MET A 1 -14.94 14.22 -10.76
N TYR A 2 -13.89 14.04 -9.95
CA TYR A 2 -13.96 14.41 -8.53
C TYR A 2 -14.02 15.94 -8.38
N PRO A 3 -14.69 16.47 -7.35
CA PRO A 3 -14.58 17.87 -6.95
C PRO A 3 -13.11 18.29 -6.80
N GLU A 4 -12.77 19.52 -7.20
CA GLU A 4 -11.39 20.05 -7.18
C GLU A 4 -10.76 19.94 -5.78
N GLU A 5 -11.55 20.16 -4.73
CA GLU A 5 -11.14 20.01 -3.33
C GLU A 5 -10.62 18.59 -3.02
N ILE A 6 -11.28 17.56 -3.55
CA ILE A 6 -10.90 16.16 -3.36
C ILE A 6 -9.60 15.86 -4.11
N VAL A 7 -9.44 16.41 -5.32
CA VAL A 7 -8.19 16.26 -6.09
C VAL A 7 -7.02 16.94 -5.36
N ALA A 8 -7.24 18.12 -4.78
CA ALA A 8 -6.22 18.88 -4.06
C ALA A 8 -5.86 18.28 -2.70
N HIS A 9 -6.84 17.76 -1.95
CA HIS A 9 -6.64 17.35 -0.56
C HIS A 9 -6.61 15.83 -0.35
N GLY A 10 -7.17 15.06 -1.28
CA GLY A 10 -7.35 13.63 -1.17
C GLY A 10 -8.77 13.24 -0.79
N LEU A 11 -9.09 11.96 -1.02
CA LEU A 11 -10.37 11.35 -0.71
C LEU A 11 -10.35 10.77 0.72
N PRO A 12 -11.15 11.31 1.66
CA PRO A 12 -11.12 10.88 3.06
C PRO A 12 -11.90 9.59 3.31
N PHE A 13 -11.28 8.67 4.03
CA PHE A 13 -11.86 7.43 4.54
C PHE A 13 -11.69 7.37 6.06
N PRO A 14 -12.49 8.15 6.82
CA PRO A 14 -12.25 8.36 8.25
C PRO A 14 -12.45 7.10 9.11
N LYS A 15 -13.19 6.11 8.60
CA LYS A 15 -13.54 4.87 9.31
C LYS A 15 -12.90 3.62 8.69
N LEU A 16 -12.07 3.75 7.65
CA LEU A 16 -11.45 2.60 7.01
C LEU A 16 -10.31 2.08 7.89
N THR A 17 -10.54 0.93 8.51
CA THR A 17 -9.59 0.27 9.43
C THR A 17 -8.74 -0.79 8.75
N THR A 18 -9.28 -1.46 7.73
CA THR A 18 -8.65 -2.65 7.16
C THR A 18 -8.73 -2.64 5.64
N ILE A 19 -7.61 -2.94 4.99
CA ILE A 19 -7.52 -3.16 3.54
C ILE A 19 -6.94 -4.53 3.28
N HIS A 20 -7.73 -5.38 2.61
CA HIS A 20 -7.29 -6.70 2.17
C HIS A 20 -7.41 -6.80 0.65
N LEU A 21 -6.31 -7.11 -0.04
CA LEU A 21 -6.25 -7.23 -1.50
C LEU A 21 -5.55 -8.54 -1.87
N HIS A 22 -6.21 -9.38 -2.67
CA HIS A 22 -5.73 -10.72 -3.04
C HIS A 22 -5.80 -10.95 -4.54
N ASP A 23 -4.72 -11.48 -5.11
CA ASP A 23 -4.62 -11.96 -6.50
C ASP A 23 -4.96 -10.89 -7.55
N LEU A 24 -4.51 -9.65 -7.29
CA LEU A 24 -4.67 -8.51 -8.18
C LEU A 24 -3.34 -8.07 -8.83
N PRO A 25 -2.73 -8.88 -9.72
CA PRO A 25 -1.38 -8.64 -10.23
C PRO A 25 -1.25 -7.38 -11.10
N LYS A 26 -2.37 -6.88 -11.64
CA LYS A 26 -2.43 -5.68 -12.48
C LYS A 26 -2.85 -4.42 -11.72
N LEU A 27 -3.28 -4.54 -10.46
CA LEU A 27 -3.70 -3.39 -9.68
C LEU A 27 -2.48 -2.50 -9.39
N ARG A 28 -2.52 -1.24 -9.86
CA ARG A 28 -1.43 -0.28 -9.63
C ARG A 28 -1.70 0.66 -8.45
N GLN A 29 -2.96 1.05 -8.29
CA GLN A 29 -3.45 1.95 -7.25
C GLN A 29 -4.88 1.58 -6.87
N ILE A 30 -5.27 1.87 -5.63
CA ILE A 30 -6.64 1.61 -5.12
C ILE A 30 -7.60 2.71 -5.57
N SER A 31 -7.10 3.95 -5.68
CA SER A 31 -7.86 5.10 -6.14
C SER A 31 -6.98 5.98 -7.03
N GLU A 32 -7.59 6.68 -7.98
CA GLU A 32 -6.93 7.69 -8.83
C GLU A 32 -6.57 8.95 -8.06
N VAL A 33 -7.30 9.21 -6.96
CA VAL A 33 -7.03 10.32 -6.05
C VAL A 33 -6.38 9.77 -4.78
N LYS A 34 -5.52 10.56 -4.16
CA LYS A 34 -4.85 10.21 -2.91
C LYS A 34 -5.87 9.85 -1.83
N MET A 35 -5.82 8.62 -1.31
CA MET A 35 -6.66 8.21 -0.19
C MET A 35 -6.09 8.69 1.14
N LEU A 36 -6.94 9.21 2.01
CA LEU A 36 -6.61 9.53 3.39
C LEU A 36 -7.33 8.56 4.34
N ALA A 37 -6.59 7.72 5.06
CA ALA A 37 -7.15 6.73 5.96
C ALA A 37 -6.53 6.85 7.36
N PRO A 38 -6.92 7.88 8.16
CA PRO A 38 -6.30 8.12 9.47
C PRO A 38 -6.55 6.98 10.47
N ALA A 39 -7.68 6.27 10.34
CA ALA A 39 -8.07 5.16 11.19
C ALA A 39 -7.55 3.79 10.70
N LEU A 40 -6.69 3.75 9.69
CA LEU A 40 -6.18 2.49 9.16
C LEU A 40 -5.36 1.75 10.22
N GLU A 41 -5.62 0.46 10.39
CA GLU A 41 -4.98 -0.41 11.37
C GLU A 41 -4.25 -1.57 10.71
N THR A 42 -4.79 -2.14 9.64
CA THR A 42 -4.22 -3.32 8.99
C THR A 42 -4.27 -3.22 7.46
N ILE A 43 -3.16 -3.58 6.82
CA ILE A 43 -3.08 -3.78 5.37
C ILE A 43 -2.56 -5.19 5.09
N ARG A 44 -3.30 -5.97 4.30
CA ARG A 44 -2.87 -7.27 3.80
C ARG A 44 -2.94 -7.31 2.28
N ILE A 45 -1.81 -7.50 1.64
CA ILE A 45 -1.70 -7.62 0.18
C ILE A 45 -1.04 -8.95 -0.15
N ARG A 46 -1.66 -9.71 -1.06
CA ARG A 46 -1.10 -10.92 -1.65
C ARG A 46 -1.38 -10.94 -3.15
N GLY A 47 -0.39 -11.28 -3.97
CA GLY A 47 -0.47 -11.26 -5.43
C GLY A 47 -0.55 -9.86 -6.05
N GLY A 48 -0.28 -8.80 -5.28
CA GLY A 48 -0.42 -7.39 -5.66
C GLY A 48 0.83 -6.76 -6.29
N PHE A 49 1.50 -7.46 -7.21
CA PHE A 49 2.82 -7.07 -7.73
C PHE A 49 2.88 -5.71 -8.45
N GLY A 50 1.74 -5.25 -8.97
CA GLY A 50 1.61 -3.98 -9.66
C GLY A 50 1.44 -2.79 -8.73
N LEU A 51 1.11 -3.01 -7.44
CA LEU A 51 0.73 -1.94 -6.53
C LEU A 51 1.92 -1.01 -6.28
N ARG A 52 1.66 0.29 -6.32
CA ARG A 52 2.69 1.32 -6.10
C ARG A 52 2.37 2.27 -4.97
N ARG A 53 1.12 2.35 -4.51
CA ARG A 53 0.73 3.37 -3.52
C ARG A 53 -0.21 2.78 -2.48
N LEU A 54 0.00 3.19 -1.22
CA LEU A 54 -0.88 2.92 -0.09
C LEU A 54 -1.64 4.20 0.30
N PRO A 55 -2.71 4.10 1.11
CA PRO A 55 -3.35 5.29 1.67
C PRO A 55 -2.39 6.10 2.55
N ALA A 56 -2.53 7.41 2.51
CA ALA A 56 -1.85 8.29 3.45
C ALA A 56 -2.56 8.28 4.81
N LEU A 57 -1.77 8.40 5.86
CA LEU A 57 -2.22 8.41 7.26
C LEU A 57 -2.32 9.84 7.81
N ARG A 58 -2.53 10.82 6.94
CA ARG A 58 -2.66 12.23 7.33
C ARG A 58 -3.86 12.39 8.28
N GLY A 59 -3.68 13.19 9.33
CA GLY A 59 -4.71 13.43 10.35
C GLY A 59 -4.71 12.42 11.50
N ARG A 60 -3.72 11.52 11.55
CA ARG A 60 -3.56 10.54 12.63
C ARG A 60 -2.87 11.13 13.84
N GLY A 61 -3.39 10.84 15.03
CA GLY A 61 -2.81 11.32 16.29
C GLY A 61 -1.47 10.64 16.63
N PRO A 62 -0.58 11.30 17.38
CA PRO A 62 0.77 10.79 17.68
C PRO A 62 0.79 9.52 18.55
N ARG A 63 -0.31 9.23 19.27
CA ARG A 63 -0.45 8.05 20.15
C ARG A 63 -1.15 6.87 19.48
N VAL A 64 -1.59 7.00 18.23
CA VAL A 64 -2.29 5.91 17.55
C VAL A 64 -1.25 4.89 17.04
N LYS A 65 -1.45 3.61 17.38
CA LYS A 65 -0.57 2.51 16.99
C LYS A 65 -0.43 2.42 15.47
N ARG A 66 0.80 2.37 14.94
CA ARG A 66 1.07 2.32 13.50
C ARG A 66 0.36 1.12 12.85
N PRO A 67 -0.10 1.23 11.59
CA PRO A 67 -0.79 0.12 10.96
C PRO A 67 0.15 -1.07 10.75
N ALA A 68 -0.37 -2.27 11.01
CA ALA A 68 0.30 -3.52 10.68
C ALA A 68 0.22 -3.77 9.17
N VAL A 69 1.31 -4.25 8.59
CA VAL A 69 1.42 -4.47 7.15
C VAL A 69 1.87 -5.89 6.89
N GLU A 70 1.09 -6.63 6.09
CA GLU A 70 1.47 -7.92 5.54
C GLU A 70 1.48 -7.79 4.01
N MET A 71 2.65 -7.87 3.39
CA MET A 71 2.77 -7.87 1.92
C MET A 71 4.10 -8.43 1.47
N GLU A 72 4.21 -8.79 0.19
CA GLU A 72 5.46 -9.25 -0.39
C GLU A 72 6.54 -8.17 -0.31
N LYS A 73 7.78 -8.59 0.00
CA LYS A 73 8.94 -7.69 0.13
C LYS A 73 9.12 -6.79 -1.08
N ASP A 74 9.07 -7.39 -2.26
CA ASP A 74 9.23 -6.67 -3.51
C ASP A 74 8.12 -5.65 -3.80
N VAL A 75 6.90 -5.89 -3.29
CA VAL A 75 5.79 -4.95 -3.42
C VAL A 75 6.04 -3.76 -2.51
N TRP A 76 6.42 -4.02 -1.24
CA TRP A 76 6.77 -2.98 -0.28
C TRP A 76 7.91 -2.09 -0.77
N GLU A 77 8.98 -2.68 -1.30
CA GLU A 77 10.13 -1.94 -1.83
C GLU A 77 9.81 -1.14 -3.10
N ALA A 78 8.78 -1.55 -3.85
CA ALA A 78 8.34 -0.84 -5.05
C ALA A 78 7.29 0.26 -4.77
N LEU A 79 6.91 0.47 -3.50
CA LEU A 79 5.98 1.54 -3.14
C LEU A 79 6.61 2.93 -3.33
N GLU A 80 5.81 3.84 -3.87
CA GLU A 80 6.10 5.25 -4.02
C GLU A 80 5.56 6.01 -2.80
N TRP A 81 6.35 6.94 -2.27
CA TRP A 81 6.04 7.68 -1.05
C TRP A 81 6.13 9.19 -1.30
N ASP A 82 5.11 9.94 -0.87
CA ASP A 82 5.09 11.40 -1.03
C ASP A 82 5.82 12.14 0.12
N GLY A 83 6.30 11.40 1.13
CA GLY A 83 7.05 11.92 2.26
C GLY A 83 6.21 12.15 3.53
N LEU A 84 6.92 12.55 4.59
CA LEU A 84 6.35 12.62 5.94
C LEU A 84 5.33 13.75 6.10
N ALA A 85 5.57 14.92 5.50
CA ALA A 85 4.65 16.07 5.53
C ALA A 85 3.28 15.73 4.90
N ALA A 86 3.29 14.83 3.93
CA ALA A 86 2.12 14.29 3.26
C ALA A 86 1.40 13.18 4.05
N GLY A 87 1.91 12.79 5.23
CA GLY A 87 1.43 11.64 5.98
C GLY A 87 1.60 10.32 5.22
N HIS A 88 2.54 10.24 4.28
CA HIS A 88 2.70 9.15 3.34
C HIS A 88 4.18 8.74 3.25
N HIS A 89 4.66 8.06 4.29
CA HIS A 89 6.05 7.64 4.45
C HIS A 89 6.11 6.26 5.14
N PRO A 90 7.07 5.38 4.79
CA PRO A 90 7.14 4.03 5.35
C PRO A 90 7.29 4.00 6.88
N SER A 91 7.95 4.99 7.48
CA SER A 91 8.11 5.07 8.95
C SER A 91 6.80 5.24 9.72
N LEU A 92 5.70 5.57 9.04
CA LEU A 92 4.36 5.70 9.64
C LEU A 92 3.67 4.34 9.80
N PHE A 93 4.23 3.27 9.24
CA PHE A 93 3.76 1.90 9.33
C PHE A 93 4.65 1.09 10.27
N GLU A 94 4.13 -0.04 10.74
CA GLU A 94 4.98 -1.06 11.35
C GLU A 94 5.87 -1.70 10.28
N PRO A 95 7.04 -2.26 10.66
CA PRO A 95 7.85 -3.06 9.74
C PRO A 95 6.98 -4.15 9.10
N PRO A 96 6.95 -4.27 7.77
CA PRO A 96 6.09 -5.21 7.09
C PRO A 96 6.46 -6.65 7.42
N VAL A 97 5.45 -7.46 7.70
CA VAL A 97 5.59 -8.92 7.70
C VAL A 97 5.59 -9.37 6.24
N HIS A 98 6.75 -9.82 5.78
CA HIS A 98 6.88 -10.23 4.39
C HIS A 98 6.21 -11.57 4.15
N SER A 99 5.13 -11.54 3.37
CA SER A 99 4.50 -12.76 2.90
C SER A 99 5.47 -13.50 1.98
N LEU A 100 5.65 -14.81 2.19
CA LEU A 100 6.39 -15.70 1.28
C LEU A 100 5.61 -15.99 -0.02
N TYR A 101 4.51 -15.27 -0.28
CA TYR A 101 3.66 -15.47 -1.44
C TYR A 101 4.43 -15.23 -2.75
N TYR A 102 4.91 -16.35 -3.28
CA TYR A 102 5.26 -16.67 -4.66
C TYR A 102 5.71 -15.55 -5.61
N ARG A 103 7.03 -15.41 -5.75
CA ARG A 103 7.66 -14.90 -6.98
C ARG A 103 8.32 -16.02 -7.80
N ARG A 104 7.60 -17.12 -8.09
CA ARG A 104 8.13 -18.21 -8.98
C ARG A 104 8.24 -17.76 -10.46
N ARG A 105 7.98 -16.49 -10.77
CA ARG A 105 8.22 -15.91 -12.11
C ARG A 105 9.67 -15.48 -12.39
N ARG A 106 10.53 -15.33 -11.38
CA ARG A 106 11.97 -15.05 -11.61
C ARG A 106 12.87 -16.29 -11.64
N LEU A 107 12.41 -17.42 -11.10
CA LEU A 107 13.22 -18.65 -11.06
C LEU A 107 13.04 -19.57 -12.28
N LEU A 108 11.99 -19.40 -13.08
CA LEU A 108 11.71 -20.28 -14.24
C LEU A 108 12.14 -19.70 -15.61
N ARG A 109 12.86 -18.56 -15.65
CA ARG A 109 13.38 -17.97 -16.90
C ARG A 109 14.81 -18.43 -17.24
N GLY A 110 15.25 -19.56 -16.69
CA GLY A 110 16.64 -20.00 -16.79
C GLY A 110 16.84 -21.51 -16.76
N THR A 111 16.07 -22.28 -17.53
CA THR A 111 16.54 -23.58 -18.03
C THR A 111 15.93 -23.81 -19.41
N VAL A 112 16.56 -23.21 -20.44
CA VAL A 112 16.54 -23.86 -21.75
C VAL A 112 17.59 -24.96 -21.64
N LEU A 113 17.15 -26.21 -21.56
CA LEU A 113 18.05 -27.34 -21.77
C LEU A 113 18.52 -27.25 -23.22
N ARG A 114 19.83 -27.09 -23.40
CA ARG A 114 20.51 -27.28 -24.69
C ARG A 114 20.56 -28.76 -25.04
#